data_AF-A0A8B8W0Y9-F1
#
_entry.id   AF-A0A8B8W0Y9-F1
#
_cell.length_a   1.000
_cell.length_b   1.000
_cell.length_c   1.000
_cell.angle_alpha   90.00
_cell.angle_beta   90.00
_cell.angle_gamma   90.00
#
_symmetry.space_group_name_H-M   'P 1'
#
loop_
_entity.id
_entity.type
_entity.pdbx_description
1 polymer ?
#
loop_
_entity_poly.entity_id
_entity_poly.type
_entity_poly.pdbx_seq_one_letter_code
_entity_poly.pdbx_strand_id
1 'polypeptide(L)'
;MVTRLFEGMRRVDVTGKTKGPSERISREQFTVSMSHLLKGNAEEKSLVIWKMISATESPVKAREVQKFTEDLVGSVAHVLNYRQELRGWTQKQAPGSLSRVQVLAAQLCSEMKLQDGEKLLGPQQLDCDRTTVEDWVFRAPLVATFLSVVIQQGFLLLCSSLDLATLVPERQVDQEREFASVLDVLSVIYINSHLPREQRHRWRLLFSSELHGHSFAQLCGHIAHWGPCVVLLEDRDGHVFGGFASCSWEVKPQFQGDDRCFLFSISPRMAVYTCTGYNDHYMYLNQGQQTIPNGLGMGGQHNYFGLWIDVDFGKGHSKAKPTCTTYNSPQLSAQEDFWFEKMEVWAVGDASVTQLAKNTKSVLDVDPAARALLEVSGRIRHSEGLREVPDDQ
;
A
#
# COMPACT_ATOMS: atom_id res chain seq x y z
N MET A 1 5.36 15.39 -17.52
CA MET A 1 6.51 15.64 -16.61
C MET A 1 7.79 16.11 -17.31
N VAL A 2 8.24 15.51 -18.43
CA VAL A 2 9.48 15.93 -19.12
C VAL A 2 9.53 17.43 -19.42
N THR A 3 8.46 18.01 -19.98
CA THR A 3 8.36 19.46 -20.24
C THR A 3 8.51 20.29 -18.96
N ARG A 4 7.93 19.83 -17.84
CA ARG A 4 8.05 20.52 -16.55
C ARG A 4 9.48 20.47 -16.02
N LEU A 5 10.15 19.32 -16.11
CA LEU A 5 11.57 19.19 -15.73
C LEU A 5 12.45 20.10 -16.57
N PHE A 6 12.23 20.13 -17.89
CA PHE A 6 12.94 21.03 -18.80
C PHE A 6 12.76 22.50 -18.39
N GLU A 7 11.52 22.93 -18.21
CA GLU A 7 11.20 24.31 -17.80
C GLU A 7 11.74 24.64 -16.40
N GLY A 8 11.65 23.70 -15.45
CA GLY A 8 12.18 23.86 -14.10
C GLY A 8 13.68 24.11 -14.10
N MET A 9 14.44 23.25 -14.79
CA MET A 9 15.90 23.40 -14.94
C MET A 9 16.29 24.72 -15.60
N ARG A 10 15.56 25.12 -16.64
CA ARG A 10 15.80 26.36 -17.40
C ARG A 10 15.65 27.63 -16.57
N ARG A 11 14.82 27.57 -15.51
CA ARG A 11 14.50 28.69 -14.61
C ARG A 11 15.33 28.71 -13.32
N VAL A 12 16.22 27.73 -13.12
CA VAL A 12 17.17 27.75 -11.99
C VAL A 12 18.25 28.80 -12.29
N ASP A 13 18.37 29.80 -11.40
CA ASP A 13 19.42 30.81 -11.47
C ASP A 13 20.68 30.28 -10.78
N VAL A 14 21.75 30.12 -11.57
CA VAL A 14 23.05 29.61 -11.10
C VAL A 14 24.07 30.73 -10.94
N THR A 15 23.79 31.95 -11.43
CA THR A 15 24.77 33.03 -11.53
C THR A 15 24.42 34.27 -10.72
N GLY A 16 23.23 34.33 -10.13
CA GLY A 16 22.73 35.50 -9.37
C GLY A 16 22.52 36.74 -10.25
N LYS A 17 22.68 36.59 -11.56
CA LYS A 17 22.39 37.60 -12.58
C LYS A 17 21.17 37.08 -13.30
N THR A 18 20.04 37.78 -13.16
CA THR A 18 18.77 37.49 -13.82
C THR A 18 18.88 37.61 -15.34
N LYS A 19 19.56 36.65 -15.96
CA LYS A 19 19.44 36.39 -17.40
C LYS A 19 18.12 35.64 -17.58
N GLY A 20 17.26 36.16 -18.45
CA GLY A 20 15.99 35.49 -18.79
C GLY A 20 16.20 34.03 -19.22
N PRO A 21 15.14 33.20 -19.18
CA PRO A 21 15.25 31.77 -19.45
C PRO A 21 15.85 31.53 -20.85
N SER A 22 17.03 30.92 -20.90
CA SER A 22 17.72 30.58 -22.15
C SER A 22 16.97 29.47 -22.89
N GLU A 23 17.10 29.34 -24.22
CA GLU A 23 16.46 28.25 -24.98
C GLU A 23 17.05 26.86 -24.67
N ARG A 24 18.17 26.79 -23.96
CA ARG A 24 18.89 25.56 -23.63
C ARG A 24 19.10 25.44 -22.12
N ILE A 25 19.42 24.24 -21.65
CA ILE A 25 19.83 24.00 -20.27
C ILE A 25 21.36 23.99 -20.24
N SER A 26 21.97 24.88 -19.47
CA SER A 26 23.43 24.88 -19.28
C SER A 26 23.87 23.68 -18.44
N ARG A 27 25.16 23.32 -18.52
CA ARG A 27 25.72 22.24 -17.69
C ARG A 27 25.53 22.53 -16.20
N GLU A 28 25.69 23.79 -15.80
CA GLU A 28 25.54 24.25 -14.43
C GLU A 28 24.08 24.15 -13.98
N GLN A 29 23.14 24.60 -14.80
CA GLN A 29 21.70 24.47 -14.53
C GLN A 29 21.27 23.02 -14.34
N PHE A 30 21.73 22.14 -15.24
CA PHE A 30 21.47 20.71 -15.14
C PHE A 30 22.04 20.13 -13.85
N THR A 31 23.32 20.42 -13.55
CA THR A 31 24.03 19.88 -12.38
C THR A 31 23.36 20.32 -11.07
N VAL A 32 23.06 21.61 -10.93
CA VAL A 32 22.38 22.16 -9.74
C VAL A 32 21.00 21.54 -9.57
N SER A 33 20.21 21.50 -10.65
CA SER A 33 18.85 20.96 -10.59
C SER A 33 18.83 19.48 -10.21
N MET A 34 19.72 18.66 -10.79
CA MET A 34 19.81 17.24 -10.44
C MET A 34 20.33 17.04 -9.03
N SER A 35 21.28 17.87 -8.56
CA SER A 35 21.75 17.84 -7.18
C SER A 35 20.62 18.11 -6.19
N HIS A 36 19.85 19.17 -6.41
CA HIS A 36 18.70 19.52 -5.56
C HIS A 36 17.62 18.42 -5.60
N LEU A 37 17.20 18.00 -6.79
CA LEU A 37 16.12 17.02 -6.95
C LEU A 37 16.47 15.63 -6.39
N LEU A 38 17.71 15.16 -6.55
CA LEU A 38 18.11 13.80 -6.13
C LEU A 38 18.72 13.73 -4.73
N LYS A 39 19.48 14.74 -4.31
CA LYS A 39 20.26 14.72 -3.06
C LYS A 39 19.90 15.83 -2.09
N GLY A 40 19.23 16.88 -2.56
CA GLY A 40 18.92 18.04 -1.75
C GLY A 40 17.87 17.78 -0.67
N ASN A 41 17.79 18.70 0.28
CA ASN A 41 16.78 18.72 1.34
C ASN A 41 15.40 19.21 0.80
N ALA A 42 14.41 19.36 1.68
CA ALA A 42 13.07 19.80 1.27
C ALA A 42 13.07 21.20 0.65
N GLU A 43 13.86 22.14 1.19
CA GLU A 43 14.03 23.49 0.65
C GLU A 43 14.59 23.43 -0.78
N GLU A 44 15.74 22.79 -0.98
CA GLU A 44 16.39 22.69 -2.29
C GLU A 44 15.50 22.02 -3.34
N LYS A 45 14.79 20.95 -2.96
CA LYS A 45 13.82 20.26 -3.84
C LYS A 45 12.64 21.16 -4.18
N SER A 46 12.07 21.85 -3.18
CA SER A 46 10.92 22.73 -3.37
C SER A 46 11.25 23.86 -4.34
N LEU A 47 12.50 24.35 -4.38
CA LEU A 47 12.94 25.37 -5.34
C LEU A 47 12.71 24.91 -6.77
N VAL A 48 13.19 23.71 -7.10
CA VAL A 48 13.12 23.19 -8.46
C VAL A 48 11.67 22.82 -8.79
N ILE A 49 10.95 22.19 -7.87
CA ILE A 49 9.52 21.85 -8.02
C ILE A 49 8.70 23.12 -8.27
N TRP A 50 8.94 24.19 -7.53
CA TRP A 50 8.27 25.48 -7.74
C TRP A 50 8.46 25.99 -9.16
N LYS A 51 9.70 25.96 -9.68
CA LYS A 51 10.01 26.36 -11.06
C LYS A 51 9.37 25.44 -12.12
N MET A 52 9.08 24.17 -11.77
CA MET A 52 8.35 23.23 -12.62
C MET A 52 6.84 23.49 -12.65
N ILE A 53 6.30 24.15 -11.61
CA ILE A 53 4.88 24.49 -11.48
C ILE A 53 4.61 25.88 -12.06
N SER A 54 5.42 26.88 -11.70
CA SER A 54 5.22 28.28 -12.04
C SER A 54 6.40 28.89 -12.79
N ALA A 55 6.08 29.79 -13.73
CA ALA A 55 7.05 30.63 -14.42
C ALA A 55 7.38 31.92 -13.66
N THR A 56 6.54 32.30 -12.71
CA THR A 56 6.61 33.54 -11.94
C THR A 56 6.91 33.26 -10.47
N GLU A 57 7.37 34.28 -9.74
CA GLU A 57 7.55 34.21 -8.28
C GLU A 57 6.24 34.42 -7.50
N SER A 58 5.11 34.54 -8.20
CA SER A 58 3.79 34.72 -7.58
C SER A 58 3.29 33.40 -6.97
N PRO A 59 2.44 33.46 -5.93
CA PRO A 59 1.77 32.29 -5.37
C PRO A 59 1.10 31.43 -6.46
N VAL A 60 1.16 30.10 -6.28
CA VAL A 60 0.59 29.14 -7.22
C VAL A 60 -0.73 28.61 -6.71
N LYS A 61 -1.71 28.45 -7.59
CA LYS A 61 -3.00 27.87 -7.17
C LYS A 61 -2.83 26.40 -6.81
N ALA A 62 -3.54 25.92 -5.80
CA ALA A 62 -3.52 24.51 -5.38
C ALA A 62 -3.79 23.53 -6.54
N ARG A 63 -4.64 23.91 -7.50
CA ARG A 63 -4.90 23.12 -8.72
C ARG A 63 -3.66 22.90 -9.60
N GLU A 64 -2.72 23.84 -9.62
CA GLU A 64 -1.48 23.71 -10.39
C GLU A 64 -0.51 22.73 -9.70
N VAL A 65 -0.48 22.75 -8.37
CA VAL A 65 0.25 21.76 -7.56
C VAL A 65 -0.37 20.37 -7.77
N GLN A 66 -1.70 20.26 -7.68
CA GLN A 66 -2.42 19.00 -7.96
C GLN A 66 -2.11 18.47 -9.36
N LYS A 67 -2.15 19.32 -10.39
CA LYS A 67 -1.80 18.92 -11.77
C LYS A 67 -0.35 18.48 -11.90
N PHE A 68 0.59 19.14 -11.22
CA PHE A 68 1.97 18.70 -11.15
C PHE A 68 2.09 17.30 -10.51
N THR A 69 1.37 17.06 -9.41
CA THR A 69 1.37 15.78 -8.71
C THR A 69 0.75 14.68 -9.57
N GLU A 70 -0.35 14.94 -10.27
CA GLU A 70 -0.96 14.01 -11.24
C GLU A 70 0.01 13.67 -12.36
N ASP A 71 0.69 14.66 -12.95
CA ASP A 71 1.71 14.45 -13.96
C ASP A 71 2.88 13.61 -13.43
N LEU A 72 3.25 13.79 -12.16
CA LEU A 72 4.35 13.07 -11.50
C LEU A 72 3.98 11.60 -11.25
N VAL A 73 2.84 11.36 -10.62
CA VAL A 73 2.31 10.02 -10.34
C VAL A 73 2.10 9.25 -11.65
N GLY A 74 1.50 9.88 -12.66
CA GLY A 74 1.32 9.27 -13.98
C GLY A 74 2.65 8.93 -14.66
N SER A 75 3.67 9.78 -14.49
CA SER A 75 5.02 9.51 -15.03
C SER A 75 5.72 8.35 -14.31
N VAL A 76 5.51 8.18 -13.01
CA VAL A 76 6.01 7.01 -12.27
C VAL A 76 5.40 5.73 -12.81
N ALA A 77 4.06 5.66 -12.89
CA ALA A 77 3.37 4.49 -13.43
C ALA A 77 3.85 4.18 -14.87
N HIS A 78 3.99 5.20 -15.70
CA HIS A 78 4.48 5.06 -17.07
C HIS A 78 5.91 4.52 -17.14
N VAL A 79 6.84 5.11 -16.38
CA VAL A 79 8.27 4.73 -16.41
C VAL A 79 8.46 3.32 -15.87
N LEU A 80 7.79 2.96 -14.77
CA LEU A 80 7.87 1.60 -14.22
C LEU A 80 7.35 0.57 -15.23
N ASN A 81 6.22 0.84 -15.88
CA ASN A 81 5.68 -0.03 -16.92
C ASN A 81 6.62 -0.12 -18.14
N TYR A 82 7.10 1.01 -18.64
CA TYR A 82 8.00 1.07 -19.79
C TYR A 82 9.31 0.32 -19.54
N ARG A 83 9.87 0.43 -18.32
CA ARG A 83 11.10 -0.26 -17.90
C ARG A 83 10.88 -1.71 -17.47
N GLN A 84 9.65 -2.21 -17.47
CA GLN A 84 9.30 -3.55 -16.98
C GLN A 84 9.61 -3.75 -15.49
N GLU A 85 9.56 -2.67 -14.70
CA GLU A 85 9.83 -2.63 -13.26
C GLU A 85 8.56 -2.74 -12.40
N LEU A 86 7.49 -3.30 -12.97
CA LEU A 86 6.24 -3.54 -12.24
C LEU A 86 6.33 -4.74 -11.27
N ARG A 87 7.38 -5.57 -11.38
CA ARG A 87 7.67 -6.72 -10.51
C ARG A 87 6.46 -7.63 -10.24
N GLY A 88 5.66 -7.87 -11.29
CA GLY A 88 4.46 -8.70 -11.27
C GLY A 88 3.16 -7.95 -10.99
N TRP A 89 3.21 -6.69 -10.56
CA TRP A 89 2.01 -5.87 -10.32
C TRP A 89 1.46 -5.28 -11.61
N THR A 90 0.65 -6.07 -12.31
CA THR A 90 -0.08 -5.62 -13.50
C THR A 90 -1.58 -5.63 -13.19
N GLN A 91 -2.27 -4.54 -13.54
CA GLN A 91 -3.72 -4.47 -13.46
C GLN A 91 -4.27 -3.74 -14.68
N LYS A 92 -5.36 -4.27 -15.25
CA LYS A 92 -6.17 -3.56 -16.24
C LYS A 92 -7.20 -2.71 -15.49
N GLN A 93 -7.19 -1.39 -15.70
CA GLN A 93 -8.20 -0.51 -15.11
C GLN A 93 -9.60 -0.91 -15.60
N ALA A 94 -10.55 -1.01 -14.67
CA ALA A 94 -11.96 -1.18 -15.02
C ALA A 94 -12.49 0.11 -15.69
N PRO A 95 -13.32 0.01 -16.74
CA PRO A 95 -13.92 1.19 -17.35
C PRO A 95 -14.76 1.98 -16.34
N GLY A 96 -14.52 3.28 -16.21
CA GLY A 96 -15.34 4.18 -15.38
C GLY A 96 -14.87 4.40 -13.93
N SER A 97 -13.82 3.73 -13.44
CA SER A 97 -13.23 4.05 -12.14
C SER A 97 -12.46 5.37 -12.17
N LEU A 98 -12.43 6.11 -11.05
CA LEU A 98 -11.49 7.24 -10.87
C LEU A 98 -10.06 6.77 -11.19
N SER A 99 -9.32 7.57 -11.94
CA SER A 99 -7.94 7.22 -12.26
C SER A 99 -7.13 7.09 -10.98
N ARG A 100 -6.48 5.95 -10.76
CA ARG A 100 -5.62 5.75 -9.57
C ARG A 100 -4.56 6.84 -9.43
N VAL A 101 -4.10 7.39 -10.56
CA VAL A 101 -3.20 8.55 -10.62
C VAL A 101 -3.80 9.75 -9.89
N GLN A 102 -5.07 10.07 -10.14
CA GLN A 102 -5.77 11.18 -9.51
C GLN A 102 -6.00 10.92 -8.02
N VAL A 103 -6.37 9.69 -7.64
CA VAL A 103 -6.59 9.32 -6.24
C VAL A 103 -5.32 9.46 -5.42
N LEU A 104 -4.19 8.91 -5.90
CA LEU A 104 -2.90 9.03 -5.20
C LEU A 104 -2.38 10.47 -5.22
N ALA A 105 -2.53 11.20 -6.34
CA ALA A 105 -2.14 12.59 -6.40
C ALA A 105 -2.93 13.46 -5.41
N ALA A 106 -4.24 13.26 -5.31
CA ALA A 106 -5.09 13.94 -4.33
C ALA A 106 -4.64 13.61 -2.89
N GLN A 107 -4.29 12.35 -2.62
CA GLN A 107 -3.80 11.96 -1.30
C GLN A 107 -2.46 12.62 -0.97
N LEU A 108 -1.49 12.61 -1.89
CA LEU A 108 -0.21 13.30 -1.69
C LEU A 108 -0.39 14.82 -1.50
N CYS A 109 -1.35 15.44 -2.19
CA CYS A 109 -1.69 16.85 -1.99
C CYS A 109 -2.43 17.10 -0.67
N SER A 110 -3.14 16.13 -0.10
CA SER A 110 -3.82 16.28 1.19
C SER A 110 -2.85 16.44 2.38
N GLU A 111 -1.58 16.05 2.18
CA GLU A 111 -0.50 16.23 3.16
C GLU A 111 0.00 17.68 3.22
N MET A 112 -0.39 18.52 2.26
CA MET A 112 -0.19 19.97 2.33
C MET A 112 -1.03 20.54 3.47
N LYS A 113 -0.39 21.25 4.40
CA LYS A 113 -1.09 22.08 5.39
C LYS A 113 -1.26 23.48 4.82
N LEU A 114 -2.50 23.96 4.75
CA LEU A 114 -2.77 25.35 4.44
C LEU A 114 -2.63 26.20 5.72
N GLN A 115 -2.44 27.51 5.55
CA GLN A 115 -2.11 28.45 6.64
C GLN A 115 -3.15 28.47 7.78
N ASP A 116 -4.40 28.03 7.54
CA ASP A 116 -5.46 27.94 8.54
C ASP A 116 -5.60 26.56 9.21
N GLY A 117 -4.69 25.61 8.93
CA GLY A 117 -4.78 24.24 9.46
C GLY A 117 -5.86 23.38 8.78
N GLU A 118 -6.61 23.93 7.83
CA GLU A 118 -7.55 23.18 6.99
C GLU A 118 -6.80 22.28 6.01
N LYS A 119 -7.24 21.02 5.91
CA LYS A 119 -6.79 20.08 4.87
C LYS A 119 -7.44 20.47 3.55
N LEU A 120 -6.72 20.28 2.43
CA LEU A 120 -7.25 20.46 1.08
C LEU A 120 -8.44 19.51 0.81
N LEU A 121 -9.64 19.94 1.18
CA LEU A 121 -10.91 19.26 0.92
C LEU A 121 -11.47 19.79 -0.41
N GLY A 122 -10.83 19.38 -1.51
CA GLY A 122 -11.30 19.63 -2.88
C GLY A 122 -10.58 20.77 -3.63
N PRO A 123 -11.00 21.07 -4.87
CA PRO A 123 -10.35 22.00 -5.80
C PRO A 123 -10.61 23.46 -5.45
N GLN A 124 -10.37 23.84 -4.20
CA GLN A 124 -10.50 25.21 -3.75
C GLN A 124 -9.36 26.07 -4.32
N GLN A 125 -9.70 27.31 -4.69
CA GLN A 125 -8.77 28.29 -5.28
C GLN A 125 -7.84 28.90 -4.22
N LEU A 126 -7.22 28.07 -3.38
CA LEU A 126 -6.23 28.53 -2.43
C LEU A 126 -4.88 28.72 -3.12
N ASP A 127 -4.24 29.83 -2.76
CA ASP A 127 -2.89 30.15 -3.19
C ASP A 127 -1.90 29.45 -2.26
N CYS A 128 -0.96 28.73 -2.85
CA CYS A 128 0.16 28.09 -2.19
C CYS A 128 1.39 28.98 -2.42
N ASP A 129 2.03 29.39 -1.33
CA ASP A 129 3.33 30.05 -1.36
C ASP A 129 4.47 29.01 -1.38
N ARG A 130 5.70 29.50 -1.48
CA ARG A 130 6.89 28.66 -1.57
C ARG A 130 7.13 27.85 -0.29
N THR A 131 6.82 28.41 0.87
CA THR A 131 6.93 27.73 2.17
C THR A 131 5.91 26.60 2.29
N THR A 132 4.70 26.76 1.76
CA THR A 132 3.70 25.68 1.68
C THR A 132 4.22 24.51 0.83
N VAL A 133 4.85 24.78 -0.31
CA VAL A 133 5.42 23.73 -1.17
C VAL A 133 6.63 23.05 -0.52
N GLU A 134 7.45 23.80 0.22
CA GLU A 134 8.55 23.23 1.01
C GLU A 134 8.07 22.30 2.13
N ASP A 135 7.14 22.77 2.96
CA ASP A 135 6.54 21.96 4.03
C ASP A 135 5.87 20.71 3.47
N TRP A 136 5.18 20.84 2.32
CA TRP A 136 4.62 19.71 1.60
C TRP A 136 5.66 18.68 1.19
N VAL A 137 6.75 19.10 0.53
CA VAL A 137 7.82 18.19 0.08
C VAL A 137 8.50 17.51 1.27
N PHE A 138 8.60 18.21 2.41
CA PHE A 138 9.11 17.63 3.66
C PHE A 138 8.16 16.57 4.23
N ARG A 139 6.85 16.84 4.26
CA ARG A 139 5.82 15.94 4.82
C ARG A 139 5.52 14.74 3.94
N ALA A 140 5.62 14.90 2.63
CA ALA A 140 5.27 13.91 1.61
C ALA A 140 6.51 13.29 0.95
N PRO A 141 7.24 12.37 1.64
CA PRO A 141 8.47 11.78 1.13
C PRO A 141 8.28 10.99 -0.18
N LEU A 142 7.05 10.53 -0.45
CA LEU A 142 6.70 9.89 -1.72
C LEU A 142 6.87 10.83 -2.92
N VAL A 143 6.67 12.15 -2.77
CA VAL A 143 6.89 13.12 -3.86
C VAL A 143 8.36 13.14 -4.27
N ALA A 144 9.28 13.20 -3.31
CA ALA A 144 10.71 13.14 -3.57
C ALA A 144 11.15 11.78 -4.14
N THR A 145 10.55 10.70 -3.65
CA THR A 145 10.79 9.35 -4.16
C THR A 145 10.34 9.22 -5.61
N PHE A 146 9.17 9.75 -5.96
CA PHE A 146 8.62 9.71 -7.32
C PHE A 146 9.44 10.54 -8.30
N LEU A 147 9.92 11.71 -7.88
CA LEU A 147 10.88 12.48 -8.67
C LEU A 147 12.15 11.67 -8.92
N SER A 148 12.67 10.97 -7.91
CA SER A 148 13.86 10.13 -8.06
C SER A 148 13.62 8.98 -9.04
N VAL A 149 12.47 8.32 -8.98
CA VAL A 149 12.07 7.28 -9.95
C VAL A 149 12.03 7.85 -11.37
N VAL A 150 11.30 8.94 -11.60
CA VAL A 150 11.16 9.54 -12.94
C VAL A 150 12.51 10.00 -13.49
N ILE A 151 13.37 10.59 -12.65
CA ILE A 151 14.68 11.10 -13.07
C ILE A 151 15.62 9.93 -13.38
N GLN A 152 15.79 8.98 -12.46
CA GLN A 152 16.77 7.91 -12.60
C GLN A 152 16.33 6.86 -13.63
N GLN A 153 15.05 6.43 -13.60
CA GLN A 153 14.54 5.42 -14.51
C GLN A 153 14.07 6.00 -15.86
N GLY A 154 13.60 7.25 -15.87
CA GLY A 154 13.21 7.93 -17.11
C GLY A 154 14.43 8.39 -17.90
N PHE A 155 15.36 9.12 -17.27
CA PHE A 155 16.52 9.73 -17.93
C PHE A 155 17.80 8.88 -17.86
N LEU A 156 17.75 7.70 -17.23
CA LEU A 156 18.91 6.79 -17.07
C LEU A 156 20.09 7.46 -16.37
N LEU A 157 19.82 8.31 -15.39
CA LEU A 157 20.85 8.95 -14.58
C LEU A 157 21.34 7.98 -13.52
N LEU A 158 22.59 7.55 -13.65
CA LEU A 158 23.27 6.65 -12.72
C LEU A 158 23.49 7.35 -11.37
N CYS A 159 22.60 7.09 -10.41
CA CYS A 159 22.76 7.52 -9.02
C CYS A 159 22.33 6.35 -8.11
N SER A 160 23.22 5.94 -7.21
CA SER A 160 23.11 4.70 -6.42
C SER A 160 22.14 4.76 -5.24
N SER A 161 21.14 5.65 -5.26
CA SER A 161 20.33 5.96 -4.08
C SER A 161 18.93 5.34 -4.05
N LEU A 162 18.39 4.90 -5.19
CA LEU A 162 17.02 4.38 -5.25
C LEU A 162 17.00 2.87 -5.25
N ASP A 163 16.48 2.29 -4.17
CA ASP A 163 16.16 0.87 -4.11
C ASP A 163 14.71 0.65 -4.54
N LEU A 164 14.52 0.35 -5.84
CA LEU A 164 13.21 0.04 -6.40
C LEU A 164 12.55 -1.16 -5.71
N ALA A 165 13.32 -2.09 -5.14
CA ALA A 165 12.77 -3.27 -4.50
C ALA A 165 11.97 -2.92 -3.23
N THR A 166 12.36 -1.84 -2.54
CA THR A 166 11.64 -1.31 -1.37
C THR A 166 10.46 -0.41 -1.73
N LEU A 167 10.37 0.03 -2.99
CA LEU A 167 9.27 0.83 -3.49
C LEU A 167 8.17 -0.06 -4.05
N VAL A 168 8.54 -0.94 -4.98
CA VAL A 168 7.66 -1.94 -5.61
C VAL A 168 8.10 -3.31 -5.09
N PRO A 169 7.31 -3.97 -4.23
CA PRO A 169 7.64 -5.30 -3.73
C PRO A 169 7.54 -6.32 -4.86
N GLU A 170 8.32 -7.41 -4.78
CA GLU A 170 8.12 -8.55 -5.66
C GLU A 170 6.78 -9.22 -5.38
N ARG A 171 5.96 -9.39 -6.42
CA ARG A 171 4.70 -10.13 -6.32
C ARG A 171 4.95 -11.63 -6.45
N GLN A 172 4.69 -12.39 -5.39
CA GLN A 172 4.74 -13.85 -5.40
C GLN A 172 3.33 -14.44 -5.33
N VAL A 173 2.99 -15.21 -6.36
CA VAL A 173 1.75 -15.97 -6.49
C VAL A 173 2.16 -17.37 -6.95
N ASP A 174 1.48 -18.41 -6.48
CA ASP A 174 1.75 -19.77 -6.93
C ASP A 174 1.59 -19.88 -8.45
N GLN A 175 2.63 -20.40 -9.11
CA GLN A 175 2.89 -20.26 -10.55
C GLN A 175 1.84 -20.93 -11.46
N GLU A 176 0.91 -21.69 -10.91
CA GLU A 176 -0.03 -22.51 -11.68
C GLU A 176 -1.33 -21.78 -12.07
N ARG A 177 -1.59 -20.56 -11.58
CA ARG A 177 -2.87 -19.87 -11.83
C ARG A 177 -2.68 -18.41 -12.25
N GLU A 178 -3.36 -18.02 -13.32
CA GLU A 178 -3.52 -16.61 -13.67
C GLU A 178 -4.33 -15.91 -12.58
N PHE A 179 -3.80 -14.82 -12.03
CA PHE A 179 -4.43 -14.07 -10.95
C PHE A 179 -4.23 -12.57 -11.16
N ALA A 180 -5.35 -11.85 -11.20
CA ALA A 180 -5.39 -10.41 -11.27
C ALA A 180 -5.69 -9.84 -9.87
N SER A 181 -4.73 -9.11 -9.32
CA SER A 181 -4.91 -8.45 -8.03
C SER A 181 -5.92 -7.29 -8.13
N VAL A 182 -6.64 -7.04 -7.05
CA VAL A 182 -7.42 -5.82 -6.79
C VAL A 182 -6.50 -4.60 -6.74
N LEU A 183 -5.23 -4.77 -6.35
CA LEU A 183 -4.24 -3.71 -6.29
C LEU A 183 -3.48 -3.51 -7.62
N ASP A 184 -3.44 -2.26 -8.07
CA ASP A 184 -2.46 -1.80 -9.07
C ASP A 184 -1.12 -1.40 -8.42
N VAL A 185 -0.11 -1.17 -9.25
CA VAL A 185 1.23 -0.78 -8.80
C VAL A 185 1.24 0.49 -7.93
N LEU A 186 0.36 1.46 -8.19
CA LEU A 186 0.31 2.71 -7.42
C LEU A 186 -0.27 2.47 -6.01
N SER A 187 -1.29 1.63 -5.91
CA SER A 187 -1.90 1.21 -4.64
C SER A 187 -0.89 0.44 -3.80
N VAL A 188 -0.14 -0.47 -4.43
CA VAL A 188 0.93 -1.22 -3.76
C VAL A 188 2.03 -0.30 -3.27
N ILE A 189 2.53 0.60 -4.12
CA ILE A 189 3.55 1.60 -3.73
C ILE A 189 3.08 2.41 -2.52
N TYR A 190 1.82 2.85 -2.52
CA TYR A 190 1.25 3.62 -1.42
C TYR A 190 1.24 2.80 -0.13
N ILE A 191 0.62 1.62 -0.11
CA ILE A 191 0.57 0.76 1.10
C ILE A 191 1.99 0.38 1.56
N ASN A 192 2.85 -0.04 0.63
CA ASN A 192 4.21 -0.47 0.91
C ASN A 192 5.06 0.65 1.55
N SER A 193 4.78 1.91 1.22
CA SER A 193 5.48 3.07 1.82
C SER A 193 5.18 3.24 3.32
N HIS A 194 4.08 2.66 3.82
CA HIS A 194 3.67 2.68 5.22
C HIS A 194 4.08 1.42 6.00
N LEU A 195 4.57 0.38 5.34
CA LEU A 195 5.08 -0.82 6.01
C LEU A 195 6.46 -0.58 6.65
N PRO A 196 6.85 -1.35 7.68
CA PRO A 196 8.24 -1.40 8.16
C PRO A 196 9.22 -1.71 7.02
N ARG A 197 10.41 -1.08 7.02
CA ARG A 197 11.34 -1.13 5.86
C ARG A 197 11.75 -2.55 5.49
N GLU A 198 11.96 -3.39 6.50
CA GLU A 198 12.32 -4.80 6.42
C GLU A 198 11.23 -5.70 5.81
N GLN A 199 10.01 -5.18 5.60
CA GLN A 199 8.88 -5.92 5.04
C GLN A 199 8.52 -5.48 3.61
N ARG A 200 9.24 -4.49 3.05
CA ARG A 200 8.84 -3.81 1.80
C ARG A 200 9.25 -4.50 0.51
N HIS A 201 10.10 -5.52 0.58
CA HIS A 201 10.77 -6.08 -0.59
C HIS A 201 9.93 -7.11 -1.35
N ARG A 202 8.97 -7.76 -0.68
CA ARG A 202 8.27 -8.93 -1.21
C ARG A 202 6.90 -9.13 -0.59
N TRP A 203 5.92 -9.44 -1.42
CA TRP A 203 4.55 -9.75 -1.03
C TRP A 203 4.15 -11.11 -1.59
N ARG A 204 3.71 -12.03 -0.73
CA ARG A 204 3.27 -13.37 -1.12
C ARG A 204 1.78 -13.53 -0.88
N LEU A 205 1.05 -13.93 -1.91
CA LEU A 205 -0.38 -14.21 -1.79
C LEU A 205 -0.58 -15.42 -0.89
N LEU A 206 -1.29 -15.22 0.23
CA LEU A 206 -1.71 -16.32 1.10
C LEU A 206 -3.12 -16.78 0.76
N PHE A 207 -4.01 -15.83 0.51
CA PHE A 207 -5.41 -16.09 0.25
C PHE A 207 -5.96 -15.10 -0.78
N SER A 208 -6.86 -15.59 -1.62
CA SER A 208 -7.66 -14.83 -2.56
C SER A 208 -8.99 -15.56 -2.71
N SER A 209 -10.11 -14.86 -2.56
CA SER A 209 -11.43 -15.47 -2.74
C SER A 209 -11.64 -16.02 -4.16
N GLU A 210 -11.00 -15.41 -5.16
CA GLU A 210 -11.06 -15.86 -6.57
C GLU A 210 -10.35 -17.22 -6.76
N LEU A 211 -9.23 -17.45 -6.08
CA LEU A 211 -8.44 -18.67 -6.24
C LEU A 211 -8.82 -19.77 -5.24
N HIS A 212 -9.21 -19.39 -4.03
CA HIS A 212 -9.35 -20.28 -2.88
C HIS A 212 -10.80 -20.45 -2.42
N GLY A 213 -11.75 -19.68 -2.97
CA GLY A 213 -13.18 -19.77 -2.67
C GLY A 213 -13.65 -18.84 -1.55
N HIS A 214 -14.93 -18.94 -1.22
CA HIS A 214 -15.63 -18.03 -0.31
C HIS A 214 -15.96 -18.71 1.03
N SER A 215 -14.94 -19.26 1.71
CA SER A 215 -15.10 -19.92 3.01
C SER A 215 -14.18 -19.30 4.04
N PHE A 216 -14.75 -18.90 5.18
CA PHE A 216 -13.96 -18.38 6.30
C PHE A 216 -13.00 -19.44 6.87
N ALA A 217 -13.40 -20.71 6.87
CA ALA A 217 -12.51 -21.79 7.29
C ALA A 217 -11.29 -21.93 6.36
N GLN A 218 -11.48 -21.76 5.05
CA GLN A 218 -10.36 -21.74 4.10
C GLN A 218 -9.47 -20.51 4.32
N LEU A 219 -10.07 -19.32 4.51
CA LEU A 219 -9.31 -18.12 4.87
C LEU A 219 -8.42 -18.38 6.09
N CYS A 220 -8.99 -18.86 7.21
CA CYS A 220 -8.26 -19.21 8.42
C CYS A 220 -7.12 -20.21 8.15
N GLY A 221 -7.39 -21.27 7.37
CA GLY A 221 -6.39 -22.28 7.04
C GLY A 221 -5.19 -21.73 6.27
N HIS A 222 -5.40 -20.70 5.44
CA HIS A 222 -4.35 -20.06 4.66
C HIS A 222 -3.57 -18.98 5.43
N ILE A 223 -4.22 -18.24 6.33
CA ILE A 223 -3.59 -17.09 7.01
C ILE A 223 -3.09 -17.39 8.42
N ALA A 224 -3.59 -18.45 9.06
CA ALA A 224 -3.21 -18.78 10.43
C ALA A 224 -1.70 -19.09 10.50
N HIS A 225 -1.02 -18.47 11.48
CA HIS A 225 0.42 -18.54 11.68
C HIS A 225 1.27 -17.94 10.56
N TRP A 226 0.64 -17.21 9.64
CA TRP A 226 1.30 -16.39 8.64
C TRP A 226 1.14 -14.91 9.00
N GLY A 227 2.24 -14.18 8.85
CA GLY A 227 2.31 -12.75 9.11
C GLY A 227 3.76 -12.26 9.19
N PRO A 228 3.97 -10.95 9.13
CA PRO A 228 2.97 -9.87 9.01
C PRO A 228 2.22 -9.88 7.66
N CYS A 229 0.99 -9.38 7.64
CA CYS A 229 0.08 -9.50 6.48
C CYS A 229 -0.63 -8.18 6.14
N VAL A 230 -0.87 -7.95 4.85
CA VAL A 230 -1.83 -6.98 4.34
C VAL A 230 -3.11 -7.72 3.96
N VAL A 231 -4.22 -7.36 4.60
CA VAL A 231 -5.57 -7.84 4.30
C VAL A 231 -6.29 -6.74 3.53
N LEU A 232 -6.93 -7.06 2.41
CA LEU A 232 -7.78 -6.12 1.69
C LEU A 232 -9.00 -6.80 1.08
N LEU A 233 -10.04 -6.00 0.82
CA LEU A 233 -11.23 -6.45 0.10
C LEU A 233 -11.80 -5.32 -0.77
N GLU A 234 -12.59 -5.71 -1.75
CA GLU A 234 -13.41 -4.82 -2.58
C GLU A 234 -14.89 -5.09 -2.25
N ASP A 235 -15.58 -4.09 -1.71
CA ASP A 235 -17.03 -4.19 -1.48
C ASP A 235 -17.82 -4.10 -2.79
N ARG A 236 -19.11 -4.46 -2.75
CA ARG A 236 -19.98 -4.45 -3.95
C ARG A 236 -20.20 -3.06 -4.55
N ASP A 237 -19.86 -2.01 -3.82
CA ASP A 237 -19.95 -0.62 -4.25
C ASP A 237 -18.59 -0.09 -4.78
N GLY A 238 -17.59 -0.98 -4.93
CA GLY A 238 -16.28 -0.66 -5.50
C GLY A 238 -15.33 0.09 -4.57
N HIS A 239 -15.62 0.13 -3.26
CA HIS A 239 -14.67 0.62 -2.28
C HIS A 239 -13.62 -0.46 -2.02
N VAL A 240 -12.35 -0.04 -2.00
CA VAL A 240 -11.20 -0.91 -1.75
C VAL A 240 -10.53 -0.42 -0.49
N PHE A 241 -10.46 -1.29 0.52
CA PHE A 241 -9.94 -0.96 1.84
C PHE A 241 -9.44 -2.22 2.55
N GLY A 242 -8.76 -2.03 3.67
CA GLY A 242 -8.09 -3.13 4.34
C GLY A 242 -7.35 -2.72 5.60
N GLY A 243 -6.48 -3.62 6.05
CA GLY A 243 -5.62 -3.39 7.21
C GLY A 243 -4.31 -4.15 7.10
N PHE A 244 -3.30 -3.61 7.76
CA PHE A 244 -2.01 -4.26 7.96
C PHE A 244 -1.97 -4.88 9.37
N ALA A 245 -1.77 -6.20 9.43
CA ALA A 245 -1.57 -6.98 10.63
C ALA A 245 -0.07 -7.18 10.87
N SER A 246 0.43 -6.67 12.00
CA SER A 246 1.87 -6.60 12.30
C SER A 246 2.48 -7.93 12.76
N CYS A 247 1.64 -8.92 13.13
CA CYS A 247 2.09 -10.24 13.53
C CYS A 247 1.31 -11.35 12.79
N SER A 248 1.68 -12.59 13.04
CA SER A 248 0.94 -13.74 12.52
C SER A 248 -0.44 -13.84 13.16
N TRP A 249 -1.42 -14.28 12.37
CA TRP A 249 -2.78 -14.50 12.86
C TRP A 249 -2.86 -15.77 13.71
N GLU A 250 -3.42 -15.68 14.92
CA GLU A 250 -3.80 -16.84 15.73
C GLU A 250 -5.32 -16.86 15.93
N VAL A 251 -5.91 -18.05 15.84
CA VAL A 251 -7.34 -18.25 16.12
C VAL A 251 -7.51 -18.36 17.63
N LYS A 252 -7.95 -17.27 18.26
CA LYS A 252 -8.16 -17.19 19.71
C LYS A 252 -9.19 -16.11 20.07
N PRO A 253 -9.87 -16.21 21.23
CA PRO A 253 -10.92 -15.26 21.59
C PRO A 253 -10.41 -13.88 22.04
N GLN A 254 -9.11 -13.68 22.19
CA GLN A 254 -8.50 -12.41 22.60
C GLN A 254 -8.00 -11.58 21.40
N PHE A 255 -7.96 -10.26 21.58
CA PHE A 255 -7.23 -9.37 20.69
C PHE A 255 -5.73 -9.69 20.68
N GLN A 256 -5.08 -9.39 19.57
CA GLN A 256 -3.66 -9.63 19.31
C GLN A 256 -3.06 -8.50 18.46
N GLY A 257 -1.77 -8.61 18.14
CA GLY A 257 -1.03 -7.59 17.38
C GLY A 257 -0.41 -6.52 18.25
N ASP A 258 0.13 -5.48 17.61
CA ASP A 258 0.75 -4.33 18.27
C ASP A 258 0.39 -3.01 17.56
N ASP A 259 0.97 -1.92 18.05
CA ASP A 259 0.75 -0.55 17.59
C ASP A 259 1.23 -0.26 16.15
N ARG A 260 1.93 -1.21 15.51
CA ARG A 260 2.32 -1.12 14.10
C ARG A 260 1.18 -1.49 13.15
N CYS A 261 0.12 -2.13 13.66
CA CYS A 261 -1.09 -2.38 12.87
C CYS A 261 -1.74 -1.05 12.44
N PHE A 262 -2.36 -1.03 11.26
CA PHE A 262 -3.12 0.12 10.78
C PHE A 262 -4.24 -0.31 9.84
N LEU A 263 -5.25 0.54 9.70
CA LEU A 263 -6.26 0.42 8.66
C LEU A 263 -5.92 1.34 7.49
N PHE A 264 -6.39 1.01 6.29
CA PHE A 264 -6.21 1.85 5.11
C PHE A 264 -7.42 1.80 4.16
N SER A 265 -7.54 2.83 3.34
CA SER A 265 -8.44 2.91 2.20
C SER A 265 -7.64 3.19 0.93
N ILE A 266 -8.14 2.71 -0.21
CA ILE A 266 -7.52 2.82 -1.54
C ILE A 266 -8.49 3.44 -2.55
N SER A 267 -9.78 3.08 -2.48
CA SER A 267 -10.84 3.62 -3.31
C SER A 267 -12.07 3.90 -2.45
N PRO A 268 -12.75 5.05 -2.62
CA PRO A 268 -12.52 6.13 -3.60
C PRO A 268 -11.43 7.13 -3.19
N ARG A 269 -10.94 7.05 -1.95
CA ARG A 269 -9.86 7.89 -1.42
C ARG A 269 -8.78 7.00 -0.81
N MET A 270 -7.54 7.46 -0.89
CA MET A 270 -6.41 6.82 -0.22
C MET A 270 -6.20 7.44 1.15
N ALA A 271 -6.03 6.63 2.18
CA ALA A 271 -5.63 7.08 3.51
C ALA A 271 -5.09 5.92 4.34
N VAL A 272 -4.25 6.23 5.33
CA VAL A 272 -3.77 5.30 6.36
C VAL A 272 -4.15 5.82 7.73
N TYR A 273 -4.65 4.92 8.57
CA TYR A 273 -5.18 5.18 9.92
C TYR A 273 -4.41 4.35 10.93
N THR A 274 -3.43 4.97 11.60
CA THR A 274 -2.56 4.35 12.60
C THR A 274 -3.23 4.33 13.97
N CYS A 275 -2.67 3.55 14.90
CA CYS A 275 -3.23 3.43 16.24
C CYS A 275 -3.31 4.78 16.98
N THR A 276 -4.33 4.95 17.82
CA THR A 276 -4.55 6.12 18.68
C THR A 276 -3.84 6.01 20.03
N GLY A 277 -3.45 4.80 20.43
CA GLY A 277 -2.98 4.48 21.78
C GLY A 277 -4.09 4.40 22.83
N TYR A 278 -5.37 4.47 22.43
CA TYR A 278 -6.50 4.41 23.37
C TYR A 278 -6.74 3.01 23.96
N ASN A 279 -6.50 1.96 23.16
CA ASN A 279 -6.59 0.56 23.56
C ASN A 279 -5.62 -0.30 22.72
N ASP A 280 -5.56 -1.59 23.02
CA ASP A 280 -4.72 -2.61 22.39
C ASP A 280 -5.53 -3.58 21.49
N HIS A 281 -6.71 -3.15 21.03
CA HIS A 281 -7.62 -3.97 20.23
C HIS A 281 -7.25 -3.99 18.74
N TYR A 282 -5.99 -4.28 18.42
CA TYR A 282 -5.43 -4.08 17.08
C TYR A 282 -6.02 -5.04 16.04
N MET A 283 -5.93 -6.35 16.30
CA MET A 283 -6.43 -7.39 15.40
C MET A 283 -7.07 -8.53 16.20
N TYR A 284 -8.02 -9.21 15.57
CA TYR A 284 -8.88 -10.22 16.18
C TYR A 284 -9.17 -11.31 15.15
N LEU A 285 -9.00 -12.58 15.53
CA LEU A 285 -9.39 -13.71 14.69
C LEU A 285 -9.89 -14.84 15.58
N ASN A 286 -11.14 -15.22 15.39
CA ASN A 286 -11.76 -16.25 16.21
C ASN A 286 -12.74 -17.11 15.39
N GLN A 287 -12.90 -18.36 15.80
CA GLN A 287 -13.76 -19.33 15.14
C GLN A 287 -14.25 -20.37 16.15
N GLY A 288 -15.49 -20.86 15.97
CA GLY A 288 -16.05 -21.97 16.74
C GLY A 288 -16.48 -21.63 18.18
N GLN A 289 -16.57 -20.36 18.55
CA GLN A 289 -17.05 -19.93 19.88
C GLN A 289 -18.55 -19.66 19.88
N GLN A 290 -19.22 -19.93 21.00
CA GLN A 290 -20.67 -19.70 21.14
C GLN A 290 -21.02 -18.30 21.64
N THR A 291 -20.18 -17.73 22.50
CA THR A 291 -20.48 -16.50 23.26
C THR A 291 -19.73 -15.28 22.77
N ILE A 292 -18.72 -15.47 21.94
CA ILE A 292 -17.84 -14.43 21.42
C ILE A 292 -17.93 -14.45 19.89
N PRO A 293 -17.91 -13.28 19.21
CA PRO A 293 -18.01 -13.22 17.75
C PRO A 293 -16.99 -14.13 17.05
N ASN A 294 -17.41 -14.79 15.97
CA ASN A 294 -16.51 -15.54 15.10
C ASN A 294 -16.31 -14.76 13.81
N GLY A 295 -15.07 -14.54 13.43
CA GLY A 295 -14.72 -13.67 12.32
C GLY A 295 -13.32 -13.09 12.47
N LEU A 296 -12.98 -12.20 11.54
CA LEU A 296 -11.73 -11.45 11.52
C LEU A 296 -12.07 -9.97 11.74
N GLY A 297 -11.47 -9.37 12.76
CA GLY A 297 -11.68 -7.97 13.11
C GLY A 297 -10.37 -7.20 13.23
N MET A 298 -10.40 -5.91 12.93
CA MET A 298 -9.30 -4.98 13.17
C MET A 298 -9.81 -3.66 13.72
N GLY A 299 -9.32 -3.30 14.91
CA GLY A 299 -9.61 -2.05 15.60
C GLY A 299 -11.04 -1.94 16.12
N GLY A 300 -11.23 -1.29 17.27
CA GLY A 300 -12.54 -1.05 17.87
C GLY A 300 -12.82 -2.00 19.02
N GLN A 301 -14.01 -2.58 19.05
CA GLN A 301 -14.42 -3.58 20.05
C GLN A 301 -15.39 -4.57 19.42
N HIS A 302 -15.72 -5.66 20.13
CA HIS A 302 -16.72 -6.62 19.66
C HIS A 302 -18.00 -5.90 19.18
N ASN A 303 -18.47 -6.29 17.99
CA ASN A 303 -19.63 -5.71 17.27
C ASN A 303 -19.46 -4.27 16.75
N TYR A 304 -18.31 -3.62 16.97
CA TYR A 304 -18.00 -2.24 16.54
C TYR A 304 -16.55 -2.16 16.05
N PHE A 305 -16.18 -3.04 15.11
CA PHE A 305 -14.84 -3.01 14.56
C PHE A 305 -14.70 -1.95 13.47
N GLY A 306 -13.50 -1.37 13.33
CA GLY A 306 -13.15 -0.51 12.20
C GLY A 306 -13.17 -1.27 10.87
N LEU A 307 -12.79 -2.55 10.92
CA LEU A 307 -12.97 -3.52 9.84
C LEU A 307 -13.36 -4.88 10.45
N TRP A 308 -14.48 -5.44 10.01
CA TRP A 308 -14.96 -6.78 10.38
C TRP A 308 -15.27 -7.61 9.15
N ILE A 309 -14.92 -8.88 9.21
CA ILE A 309 -15.28 -9.92 8.25
C ILE A 309 -15.95 -11.04 9.05
N ASP A 310 -17.18 -11.35 8.69
CA ASP A 310 -17.98 -12.35 9.39
C ASP A 310 -17.55 -13.79 9.06
N VAL A 311 -17.79 -14.72 9.98
CA VAL A 311 -17.56 -16.16 9.77
C VAL A 311 -18.37 -16.73 8.60
N ASP A 312 -19.51 -16.13 8.27
CA ASP A 312 -20.31 -16.50 7.09
C ASP A 312 -19.58 -16.21 5.76
N PHE A 313 -18.49 -15.44 5.79
CA PHE A 313 -17.73 -14.93 4.64
C PHE A 313 -18.58 -14.07 3.67
N GLY A 314 -17.97 -13.09 3.02
CA GLY A 314 -18.64 -12.19 2.07
C GLY A 314 -19.54 -11.12 2.70
N LYS A 315 -19.69 -11.10 4.03
CA LYS A 315 -20.34 -10.05 4.82
C LYS A 315 -19.33 -9.45 5.79
N GLY A 316 -19.46 -8.15 6.03
CA GLY A 316 -18.60 -7.44 6.97
C GLY A 316 -19.24 -6.16 7.47
N HIS A 317 -18.55 -5.48 8.37
CA HIS A 317 -18.92 -4.12 8.76
C HIS A 317 -17.69 -3.24 9.00
N SER A 318 -17.87 -1.93 8.83
CA SER A 318 -16.91 -0.90 9.18
C SER A 318 -17.62 0.13 10.05
N LYS A 319 -17.55 -0.06 11.37
CA LYS A 319 -18.28 0.75 12.34
C LYS A 319 -17.38 1.85 12.90
N ALA A 320 -17.78 3.08 12.62
CA ALA A 320 -16.98 4.26 12.91
C ALA A 320 -17.89 5.47 13.26
N LYS A 321 -18.72 5.36 14.30
CA LYS A 321 -19.57 6.48 14.76
C LYS A 321 -19.05 7.01 16.11
N PRO A 322 -18.30 8.14 16.15
CA PRO A 322 -17.87 9.01 15.04
C PRO A 322 -16.60 8.54 14.29
N THR A 323 -15.74 7.76 14.93
CA THR A 323 -14.56 7.10 14.36
C THR A 323 -14.26 5.80 15.13
N CYS A 324 -13.48 4.89 14.54
CA CYS A 324 -12.97 3.72 15.26
C CYS A 324 -12.05 4.15 16.41
N THR A 325 -12.25 3.61 17.62
CA THR A 325 -11.47 4.02 18.81
C THR A 325 -9.99 3.67 18.73
N THR A 326 -9.65 2.53 18.10
CA THR A 326 -8.26 2.04 18.01
C THR A 326 -7.46 2.77 16.95
N TYR A 327 -8.04 3.09 15.79
CA TYR A 327 -7.32 3.63 14.63
C TYR A 327 -7.73 5.05 14.22
N ASN A 328 -8.76 5.61 14.86
CA ASN A 328 -9.40 6.86 14.44
C ASN A 328 -9.82 6.86 12.95
N SER A 329 -10.06 5.66 12.39
CA SER A 329 -10.52 5.52 11.02
C SER A 329 -11.99 5.93 10.92
N PRO A 330 -12.40 6.57 9.81
CA PRO A 330 -13.81 6.68 9.46
C PRO A 330 -14.34 5.31 9.00
N GLN A 331 -15.60 5.29 8.56
CA GLN A 331 -16.13 4.15 7.81
C GLN A 331 -15.29 3.98 6.53
N LEU A 332 -14.78 2.77 6.31
CA LEU A 332 -13.91 2.46 5.17
C LEU A 332 -14.70 1.99 3.94
N SER A 333 -15.80 1.29 4.19
CA SER A 333 -16.75 0.77 3.20
C SER A 333 -17.76 1.82 2.74
N ALA A 334 -18.49 1.52 1.67
CA ALA A 334 -19.59 2.38 1.21
C ALA A 334 -20.73 2.50 2.24
N GLN A 335 -21.01 1.42 2.95
CA GLN A 335 -22.06 1.31 3.99
C GLN A 335 -21.48 0.72 5.27
N GLU A 336 -22.11 1.01 6.42
CA GLU A 336 -21.66 0.50 7.73
C GLU A 336 -21.57 -1.03 7.72
N ASP A 337 -22.64 -1.71 7.31
CA ASP A 337 -22.65 -3.13 7.00
C ASP A 337 -22.53 -3.30 5.48
N PHE A 338 -21.62 -4.16 5.03
CA PHE A 338 -21.29 -4.30 3.62
C PHE A 338 -21.19 -5.76 3.18
N TRP A 339 -21.28 -5.94 1.86
CA TRP A 339 -21.05 -7.21 1.18
C TRP A 339 -19.84 -7.09 0.26
N PHE A 340 -19.06 -8.16 0.16
CA PHE A 340 -17.86 -8.20 -0.68
C PHE A 340 -17.73 -9.55 -1.38
N GLU A 341 -17.07 -9.54 -2.54
CA GLU A 341 -16.80 -10.76 -3.32
C GLU A 341 -15.31 -11.00 -3.47
N LYS A 342 -14.51 -9.94 -3.55
CA LYS A 342 -13.06 -10.04 -3.64
C LYS A 342 -12.41 -9.74 -2.30
N MET A 343 -11.58 -10.67 -1.84
CA MET A 343 -10.71 -10.49 -0.68
C MET A 343 -9.35 -11.08 -1.01
N GLU A 344 -8.30 -10.40 -0.58
CA GLU A 344 -6.92 -10.85 -0.71
C GLU A 344 -6.18 -10.69 0.61
N VAL A 345 -5.30 -11.64 0.90
CA VAL A 345 -4.36 -11.56 2.03
C VAL A 345 -2.96 -11.84 1.52
N TRP A 346 -2.06 -10.89 1.78
CA TRP A 346 -0.67 -10.92 1.34
C TRP A 346 0.25 -10.95 2.55
N ALA A 347 1.09 -11.98 2.69
CA ALA A 347 2.22 -11.94 3.62
C ALA A 347 3.27 -10.96 3.08
N VAL A 348 3.83 -10.12 3.95
CA VAL A 348 4.84 -9.13 3.57
C VAL A 348 6.19 -9.43 4.22
N GLY A 349 7.26 -9.18 3.48
CA GLY A 349 8.63 -9.43 3.90
C GLY A 349 9.09 -10.88 3.70
N ASP A 350 10.04 -11.30 4.53
CA ASP A 350 10.58 -12.65 4.49
C ASP A 350 9.79 -13.64 5.33
N ALA A 351 9.56 -14.83 4.76
CA ALA A 351 8.93 -15.91 5.49
C ALA A 351 9.85 -16.35 6.63
N SER A 352 9.28 -16.50 7.82
CA SER A 352 10.03 -17.03 8.96
C SER A 352 10.37 -18.52 8.74
N VAL A 353 11.44 -19.00 9.39
CA VAL A 353 11.87 -20.41 9.32
C VAL A 353 10.71 -21.37 9.65
N THR A 354 9.89 -21.00 10.63
CA THR A 354 8.70 -21.77 11.05
C THR A 354 7.63 -21.85 9.97
N GLN A 355 7.45 -20.78 9.18
CA GLN A 355 6.51 -20.74 8.06
C GLN A 355 6.99 -21.62 6.88
N LEU A 356 8.29 -21.59 6.57
CA LEU A 356 8.88 -22.49 5.56
C LEU A 356 8.75 -23.97 5.95
N ALA A 357 8.91 -24.30 7.23
CA ALA A 357 8.77 -25.66 7.73
C ALA A 357 7.33 -26.20 7.72
N LYS A 358 6.31 -25.33 7.67
CA LYS A 358 4.91 -25.76 7.45
C LYS A 358 4.61 -26.05 5.99
N ASN A 359 5.18 -25.29 5.05
CA ASN A 359 5.03 -25.56 3.62
C ASN A 359 5.60 -26.92 3.19
N THR A 360 6.56 -27.48 3.95
CA THR A 360 7.14 -28.80 3.68
C THR A 360 6.40 -29.95 4.39
N LYS A 361 5.49 -29.66 5.33
CA LYS A 361 4.72 -30.70 6.04
C LYS A 361 3.50 -31.10 5.22
N SER A 362 3.35 -32.40 4.98
CA SER A 362 2.21 -32.92 4.22
C SER A 362 0.91 -32.78 5.04
N VAL A 363 -0.22 -32.56 4.37
CA VAL A 363 -1.56 -32.49 5.01
C VAL A 363 -1.85 -33.72 5.89
N LEU A 364 -1.33 -34.90 5.51
CA LEU A 364 -1.46 -36.12 6.31
C LEU A 364 -0.68 -36.12 7.63
N ASP A 365 0.25 -35.18 7.80
CA ASP A 365 1.06 -35.01 9.01
C ASP A 365 0.43 -34.00 9.96
N VAL A 366 -0.49 -33.16 9.45
CA VAL A 366 -1.11 -32.05 10.20
C VAL A 366 -2.56 -32.37 10.59
N ASP A 367 -3.29 -33.16 9.80
CA ASP A 367 -4.69 -33.51 10.04
C ASP A 367 -4.89 -35.04 10.29
N PRO A 368 -5.09 -35.46 11.55
CA PRO A 368 -5.36 -36.85 11.90
C PRO A 368 -6.67 -37.40 11.30
N ALA A 369 -7.66 -36.54 11.03
CA ALA A 369 -8.93 -36.95 10.45
C ALA A 369 -8.78 -37.23 8.96
N ALA A 370 -8.05 -36.39 8.22
CA ALA A 370 -7.68 -36.66 6.83
C ALA A 370 -6.84 -37.95 6.72
N ARG A 371 -5.93 -38.17 7.68
CA ARG A 371 -5.13 -39.40 7.80
C ARG A 371 -6.00 -40.65 7.96
N ALA A 372 -6.99 -40.60 8.86
CA ALA A 372 -7.91 -41.71 9.12
C ALA A 372 -8.85 -41.98 7.92
N LEU A 373 -9.35 -40.94 7.26
CA LEU A 373 -10.20 -41.08 6.07
C LEU A 373 -9.47 -41.76 4.90
N LEU A 374 -8.19 -41.44 4.72
CA LEU A 374 -7.37 -42.03 3.67
C LEU A 374 -7.09 -43.53 3.93
N GLU A 375 -6.85 -43.91 5.19
CA GLU A 375 -6.73 -45.31 5.63
C GLU A 375 -8.04 -46.09 5.42
N VAL A 376 -9.19 -45.50 5.79
CA VAL A 376 -10.51 -46.15 5.63
C VAL A 376 -10.89 -46.32 4.15
N SER A 377 -10.42 -45.44 3.26
CA SER A 377 -10.66 -45.53 1.81
C SER A 377 -9.84 -46.59 1.08
N GLY A 378 -8.93 -47.29 1.78
CA GLY A 378 -8.08 -48.34 1.20
C GLY A 378 -6.99 -47.83 0.24
N ARG A 379 -6.69 -46.53 0.24
CA ARG A 379 -5.67 -45.93 -0.63
C ARG A 379 -4.29 -45.97 0.03
N ILE A 380 -3.28 -46.43 -0.70
CA ILE A 380 -1.90 -46.59 -0.22
C ILE A 380 -1.19 -45.22 -0.18
N ARG A 381 -0.45 -44.97 0.91
CA ARG A 381 0.39 -43.76 1.05
C ARG A 381 1.67 -43.90 0.25
N HIS A 382 1.71 -43.30 -0.93
CA HIS A 382 2.91 -43.31 -1.78
C HIS A 382 4.04 -42.41 -1.27
N SER A 383 3.77 -41.48 -0.35
CA SER A 383 4.74 -40.50 0.14
C SER A 383 5.49 -40.90 1.43
N GLU A 384 5.18 -42.04 2.05
CA GLU A 384 5.71 -42.40 3.38
C GLU A 384 7.15 -42.95 3.29
N GLY A 385 7.53 -43.58 2.16
CA GLY A 385 8.86 -44.16 1.94
C GLY A 385 9.92 -43.24 1.33
N LEU A 386 9.62 -41.96 1.11
CA LEU A 386 10.52 -40.95 0.51
C LEU A 386 10.87 -39.82 1.49
N ARG A 387 10.57 -39.97 2.78
CA ARG A 387 10.74 -38.91 3.78
C ARG A 387 12.05 -39.09 4.52
N GLU A 388 12.84 -38.03 4.62
CA GLU A 388 13.93 -37.95 5.59
C GLU A 388 13.33 -37.91 7.00
N VAL A 389 13.87 -38.75 7.89
CA VAL A 389 13.43 -38.85 9.29
C VAL A 389 13.79 -37.53 9.99
N PRO A 390 12.86 -36.85 10.67
CA PRO A 390 13.21 -35.69 11.48
C PRO A 390 14.11 -36.13 12.64
N ASP A 391 15.23 -35.45 12.85
CA ASP A 391 16.05 -35.64 14.04
C ASP A 391 15.22 -35.28 15.28
N ASP A 392 15.00 -36.27 16.16
CA ASP A 392 14.32 -36.10 17.43
C ASP A 392 15.16 -35.25 18.39
N GLN A 393 14.63 -34.09 18.83
CA GLN A 393 14.98 -33.43 20.09
C GLN A 393 13.73 -32.86 20.77
#